data_AF-Q9NBI7-F1
#
_entry.id   AF-Q9NBI7-F1
#
_cell.length_a   1.000
_cell.length_b   1.000
_cell.length_c   1.000
_cell.angle_alpha   90.00
_cell.angle_beta   90.00
_cell.angle_gamma   90.00
#
_symmetry.space_group_name_H-M   'P 1'
#
loop_
_entity.id
_entity.type
_entity.pdbx_description
1 polymer ?
#
loop_
_entity_poly.entity_id
_entity_poly.type
_entity_poly.pdbx_seq_one_letter_code
_entity_poly.pdbx_strand_id
1 'polypeptide(L)'
;VEGQSRAEIEALAGAHLRTVCDWGNSVGVSLAMDKTTTMLLKGRLSASRHPSIGLNGVNLRYVTEVKYLGITFGERMCFTPHFTGLKRRLLGVVGQVRRILRNEWGLSRRAVRTIYNGLFVACATYGSSVWCDAVTTVVGRKKVLACQRVTMMGCMPVCRTVSTEAMQVLLGVPPLDLEVRRRAVLFKVKRRIPLLQGEWLADRNVESLGLSVCKKLLNECVVSDWQVRWDTSLNGRDTYRYIRDVTFVGSRPDFGFNLSLGFLLTGHGSLNAFLHQRRLSDTQECHCGLSEETWEHVLCECPSYEDLRSLSAFGVRQVRGGFDVSQALSTSDRVRLLNEFARSAFARRRVLTHQGIV
;
A
#
# COMPACT_ATOMS: atom_id res chain seq x y z
N VAL A 1 21.20 19.19 -20.29
CA VAL A 1 22.12 19.05 -21.43
C VAL A 1 21.68 17.84 -22.22
N GLU A 2 21.44 18.02 -23.51
CA GLU A 2 21.07 16.96 -24.44
C GLU A 2 22.09 16.95 -25.58
N GLY A 3 22.32 15.80 -26.21
CA GLY A 3 23.25 15.63 -27.31
C GLY A 3 23.17 14.22 -27.90
N GLN A 4 23.55 14.07 -29.17
CA GLN A 4 23.53 12.81 -29.89
C GLN A 4 24.81 11.99 -29.71
N SER A 5 25.89 12.62 -29.24
CA SER A 5 27.16 11.95 -28.93
C SER A 5 27.68 12.28 -27.54
N ARG A 6 28.57 11.43 -27.01
CA ARG A 6 29.24 11.71 -25.73
C ARG A 6 30.04 13.01 -25.79
N ALA A 7 30.78 13.23 -26.87
CA ALA A 7 31.62 14.41 -27.04
C ALA A 7 30.78 15.70 -27.03
N GLU A 8 29.62 15.68 -27.68
CA GLU A 8 28.67 16.79 -27.67
C GLU A 8 28.11 17.07 -26.27
N ILE A 9 27.71 16.01 -25.54
CA ILE A 9 27.25 16.14 -24.15
C ILE A 9 28.36 16.72 -23.26
N GLU A 10 29.59 16.24 -23.39
CA GLU A 10 30.75 16.72 -22.63
C GLU A 10 31.03 18.20 -22.91
N ALA A 11 31.02 18.61 -24.19
CA ALA A 11 31.25 19.98 -24.61
C ALA A 11 30.17 20.94 -24.12
N LEU A 12 28.89 20.61 -24.34
CA LEU A 12 27.76 21.43 -23.93
C LEU A 12 27.65 21.51 -22.40
N ALA A 13 27.82 20.40 -21.69
CA ALA A 13 27.79 20.40 -20.23
C ALA A 13 28.94 21.20 -19.65
N GLY A 14 30.15 21.10 -20.24
CA GLY A 14 31.29 21.93 -19.84
C GLY A 14 31.03 23.43 -20.05
N ALA A 15 30.39 23.81 -21.16
CA ALA A 15 30.02 25.20 -21.43
C ALA A 15 29.01 25.74 -20.40
N HIS A 16 27.93 24.99 -20.13
CA HIS A 16 26.94 25.37 -19.12
C HIS A 16 27.54 25.44 -17.71
N LEU A 17 28.42 24.51 -17.37
CA LEU A 17 29.09 24.50 -16.07
C LEU A 17 29.97 25.73 -15.86
N ARG A 18 30.68 26.17 -16.91
CA ARG A 18 31.44 27.44 -16.90
C ARG A 18 30.52 28.63 -16.68
N THR A 19 29.43 28.74 -17.43
CA THR A 19 28.45 29.83 -17.25
C THR A 19 27.92 29.90 -15.81
N VAL A 20 27.57 28.76 -15.21
CA VAL A 20 27.12 28.70 -13.81
C VAL A 20 28.23 29.12 -12.85
N CYS A 21 29.48 28.71 -13.09
CA CYS A 21 30.60 29.10 -12.26
C CYS A 21 30.92 30.60 -12.37
N ASP A 22 30.93 31.16 -13.58
CA ASP A 22 31.21 32.56 -13.83
C ASP A 22 30.15 33.46 -13.18
N TRP A 23 28.88 33.06 -13.30
CA TRP A 23 27.79 33.72 -12.60
C TRP A 23 27.91 33.58 -11.08
N GLY A 24 28.23 32.39 -10.58
CA GLY A 24 28.48 32.19 -9.14
C GLY A 24 29.56 33.14 -8.62
N ASN A 25 30.69 33.21 -9.31
CA ASN A 25 31.81 34.07 -8.95
C ASN A 25 31.40 35.56 -8.97
N SER A 26 30.60 35.99 -9.94
CA SER A 26 30.14 37.40 -10.01
C SER A 26 29.21 37.79 -8.85
N VAL A 27 28.55 36.81 -8.22
CA VAL A 27 27.71 37.02 -7.02
C VAL A 27 28.39 36.55 -5.72
N GLY A 28 29.69 36.23 -5.77
CA GLY A 28 30.49 35.84 -4.59
C GLY A 28 30.29 34.41 -4.09
N VAL A 29 29.77 33.50 -4.92
CA VAL A 29 29.52 32.08 -4.59
C VAL A 29 30.36 31.17 -5.48
N SER A 30 31.11 30.26 -4.88
CA SER A 30 31.87 29.24 -5.63
C SER A 30 31.10 27.93 -5.78
N LEU A 31 31.31 27.24 -6.89
CA LEU A 31 30.75 25.90 -7.12
C LEU A 31 31.56 24.85 -6.35
N ALA A 32 30.88 24.12 -5.45
CA ALA A 32 31.47 23.02 -4.71
C ALA A 32 31.53 21.74 -5.57
N MET A 33 32.67 21.52 -6.26
CA MET A 33 32.86 20.40 -7.18
C MET A 33 32.68 19.02 -6.55
N ASP A 34 32.92 18.89 -5.24
CA ASP A 34 32.72 17.67 -4.43
C ASP A 34 31.23 17.36 -4.18
N LYS A 35 30.36 18.38 -4.21
CA LYS A 35 28.90 18.27 -4.03
C LYS A 35 28.14 18.20 -5.34
N THR A 36 28.78 18.59 -6.45
CA THR A 36 28.19 18.54 -7.79
C THR A 36 28.46 17.18 -8.45
N THR A 37 27.44 16.59 -9.05
CA THR A 37 27.52 15.27 -9.68
C THR A 37 26.88 15.27 -11.05
N THR A 38 27.29 14.33 -11.91
CA THR A 38 26.72 14.12 -13.24
C THR A 38 26.00 12.76 -13.29
N MET A 39 24.90 12.70 -14.03
CA MET A 39 24.12 11.46 -14.20
C MET A 39 23.35 11.53 -15.52
N LEU A 40 23.21 10.39 -16.21
CA LEU A 40 22.44 10.31 -17.45
C LEU A 40 20.95 10.13 -17.15
N LEU A 41 20.13 11.14 -17.45
CA LEU A 41 18.68 11.13 -17.19
C LEU A 41 17.85 10.51 -18.32
N LYS A 42 18.41 10.37 -19.52
CA LYS A 42 17.75 9.79 -20.70
C LYS A 42 18.79 9.23 -21.66
N GLY A 43 18.42 8.19 -22.41
CA GLY A 43 19.28 7.57 -23.41
C GLY A 43 20.23 6.50 -22.84
N ARG A 44 21.13 6.03 -23.70
CA ARG A 44 22.12 5.01 -23.37
C ARG A 44 23.47 5.38 -24.00
N LEU A 45 24.52 5.31 -23.18
CA LEU A 45 25.91 5.36 -23.63
C LEU A 45 26.59 4.04 -23.26
N SER A 46 27.81 3.81 -23.76
CA SER A 46 28.60 2.65 -23.34
C SER A 46 28.76 2.65 -21.81
N ALA A 47 28.48 1.52 -21.17
CA ALA A 47 28.65 1.34 -19.73
C ALA A 47 30.13 1.45 -19.30
N SER A 48 31.08 1.27 -20.23
CA SER A 48 32.51 1.38 -19.95
C SER A 48 33.04 2.81 -19.91
N ARG A 49 32.30 3.80 -20.42
CA ARG A 49 32.74 5.19 -20.42
C ARG A 49 31.55 6.15 -20.30
N HIS A 50 31.38 6.71 -19.11
CA HIS A 50 30.44 7.79 -18.87
C HIS A 50 30.96 9.13 -19.41
N PRO A 51 30.09 10.13 -19.65
CA PRO A 51 30.53 11.48 -19.97
C PRO A 51 31.40 12.07 -18.86
N SER A 52 32.58 12.58 -19.23
CA SER A 52 33.48 13.28 -18.33
C SER A 52 33.28 14.78 -18.48
N ILE A 53 32.77 15.42 -17.44
CA ILE A 53 32.49 16.86 -17.43
C ILE A 53 33.39 17.48 -16.35
N GLY A 54 34.27 18.39 -16.75
CA GLY A 54 35.23 19.01 -15.84
C GLY A 54 35.23 20.53 -15.91
N LEU A 55 35.66 21.14 -14.80
CA LEU A 55 35.88 22.57 -14.64
C LEU A 55 37.21 22.77 -13.91
N ASN A 56 38.06 23.67 -14.41
CA ASN A 56 39.36 24.02 -13.80
C ASN A 56 40.25 22.80 -13.47
N GLY A 57 40.28 21.81 -14.36
CA GLY A 57 41.08 20.58 -14.19
C GLY A 57 40.45 19.52 -13.27
N VAL A 58 39.28 19.77 -12.69
CA VAL A 58 38.56 18.82 -11.82
C VAL A 58 37.36 18.24 -12.57
N ASN A 59 37.26 16.91 -12.64
CA ASN A 59 36.11 16.23 -13.21
C ASN A 59 35.01 16.02 -12.16
N LEU A 60 33.76 16.30 -12.54
CA LEU A 60 32.58 15.99 -11.74
C LEU A 60 32.41 14.48 -11.60
N ARG A 61 32.01 14.05 -10.40
CA ARG A 61 31.72 12.64 -10.13
C ARG A 61 30.47 12.22 -10.89
N TYR A 62 30.61 11.18 -11.72
CA TYR A 62 29.45 10.48 -12.27
C TYR A 62 28.80 9.61 -11.19
N VAL A 63 27.48 9.71 -11.05
CA VAL A 63 26.70 8.91 -10.11
C VAL A 63 25.56 8.19 -10.85
N THR A 64 25.22 7.00 -10.37
CA THR A 64 24.08 6.22 -10.88
C THR A 64 22.80 6.44 -10.06
N GLU A 65 22.91 7.09 -8.91
CA GLU A 65 21.84 7.45 -8.00
C GLU A 65 22.14 8.80 -7.32
N VAL A 66 21.13 9.68 -7.24
CA VAL A 66 21.23 10.96 -6.54
C VAL A 66 19.99 11.22 -5.71
N LYS A 67 20.15 11.92 -4.58
CA LYS A 67 19.05 12.42 -3.76
C LYS A 67 18.92 13.93 -3.96
N TYR A 68 17.76 14.36 -4.43
CA TYR A 68 17.43 15.77 -4.61
C TYR A 68 16.11 16.08 -3.89
N LEU A 69 16.12 17.07 -3.00
CA LEU A 69 14.96 17.50 -2.20
C LEU A 69 14.22 16.32 -1.52
N GLY A 70 14.93 15.29 -1.07
CA GLY A 70 14.31 14.13 -0.42
C GLY A 70 13.82 13.01 -1.34
N ILE A 71 13.87 13.21 -2.66
CA ILE A 71 13.55 12.19 -3.68
C ILE A 71 14.85 11.58 -4.18
N THR A 72 14.91 10.26 -4.27
CA THR A 72 16.11 9.53 -4.70
C THR A 72 15.83 8.85 -6.03
N PHE A 73 16.56 9.21 -7.07
CA PHE A 73 16.37 8.65 -8.40
C PHE A 73 17.71 8.29 -9.02
N GLY A 74 17.69 7.29 -9.88
CA GLY A 74 18.85 6.86 -10.64
C GLY A 74 18.79 7.29 -12.09
N GLU A 75 19.75 6.76 -12.85
CA GLU A 75 19.83 6.94 -14.29
C GLU A 75 18.47 6.67 -14.96
N ARG A 76 18.23 7.35 -16.08
CA ARG A 76 16.98 7.23 -16.86
C ARG A 76 15.72 7.57 -16.05
N MET A 77 15.83 8.48 -15.09
CA MET A 77 14.73 8.85 -14.19
C MET A 77 14.12 7.64 -13.46
N CYS A 78 14.96 6.69 -13.06
CA CYS A 78 14.52 5.50 -12.34
C CYS A 78 14.23 5.80 -10.87
N PHE A 79 12.97 5.66 -10.44
CA PHE A 79 12.55 5.91 -9.05
C PHE A 79 12.54 4.66 -8.15
N THR A 80 13.07 3.53 -8.62
CA THR A 80 13.22 2.31 -7.80
C THR A 80 14.02 2.56 -6.50
N PRO A 81 15.13 3.34 -6.52
CA PRO A 81 15.82 3.74 -5.30
C PRO A 81 14.92 4.46 -4.29
N HIS A 82 14.08 5.40 -4.76
CA HIS A 82 13.12 6.11 -3.90
C HIS A 82 12.22 5.15 -3.13
N PHE A 83 11.58 4.22 -3.83
CA PHE A 83 10.66 3.26 -3.21
C PHE A 83 11.38 2.30 -2.25
N THR A 84 12.61 1.90 -2.59
CA THR A 84 13.42 1.04 -1.73
C THR A 84 13.81 1.75 -0.44
N GLY A 85 14.25 3.01 -0.53
CA GLY A 85 14.53 3.86 0.63
C GLY A 85 13.29 4.12 1.47
N LEU A 86 12.15 4.40 0.83
CA LEU A 86 10.86 4.58 1.50
C LEU A 86 10.47 3.33 2.29
N LYS A 87 10.48 2.13 1.66
CA LYS A 87 10.18 0.87 2.32
C LYS A 87 11.08 0.62 3.55
N ARG A 88 12.37 0.87 3.42
CA ARG A 88 13.35 0.69 4.52
C ARG A 88 13.01 1.58 5.72
N ARG A 89 12.72 2.87 5.47
CA ARG A 89 12.30 3.81 6.54
C ARG A 89 11.00 3.34 7.22
N LEU A 90 10.03 2.91 6.43
CA LEU A 90 8.74 2.44 6.95
C LEU A 90 8.87 1.17 7.78
N LEU A 91 9.72 0.22 7.38
CA LEU A 91 10.02 -0.97 8.19
C LEU A 91 10.58 -0.60 9.57
N GLY A 92 11.45 0.42 9.63
CA GLY A 92 11.96 0.95 10.91
C GLY A 92 10.84 1.47 11.80
N VAL A 93 9.98 2.34 11.26
CA VAL A 93 8.84 2.93 12.00
C VAL A 93 7.85 1.85 12.46
N VAL A 94 7.45 0.96 11.55
CA VAL A 94 6.52 -0.14 11.86
C VAL A 94 7.11 -1.09 12.91
N GLY A 95 8.41 -1.35 12.86
CA GLY A 95 9.11 -2.16 13.86
C GLY A 95 9.01 -1.54 15.26
N GLN A 96 9.19 -0.22 15.38
CA GLN A 96 9.04 0.49 16.66
C GLN A 96 7.60 0.44 17.17
N VAL A 97 6.61 0.75 16.31
CA VAL A 97 5.19 0.71 16.65
C VAL A 97 4.78 -0.68 17.15
N ARG A 98 5.20 -1.75 16.46
CA ARG A 98 4.89 -3.12 16.86
C ARG A 98 5.50 -3.56 18.19
N ARG A 99 6.65 -3.02 18.58
CA ARG A 99 7.25 -3.32 19.89
C ARG A 99 6.40 -2.78 21.03
N ILE A 100 5.75 -1.63 20.82
CA ILE A 100 4.89 -0.98 21.81
C ILE A 100 3.55 -1.72 21.94
N LEU A 101 3.02 -2.28 20.84
CA LEU A 101 1.68 -2.87 20.77
C LEU A 101 1.60 -4.37 21.09
N ARG A 102 2.55 -4.93 21.85
CA ARG A 102 2.58 -6.39 22.08
C ARG A 102 1.33 -6.90 22.82
N ASN A 103 0.77 -7.99 22.28
CA ASN A 103 -0.02 -9.04 22.97
C ASN A 103 -1.45 -8.76 23.47
N GLU A 104 -2.25 -7.92 22.81
CA GLU A 104 -3.75 -7.98 22.72
C GLU A 104 -4.35 -6.57 22.55
N TRP A 105 -3.62 -5.56 22.99
CA TRP A 105 -3.97 -4.15 22.88
C TRP A 105 -3.53 -3.62 21.52
N GLY A 106 -4.39 -3.81 20.51
CA GLY A 106 -4.24 -3.15 19.23
C GLY A 106 -4.35 -1.63 19.37
N LEU A 107 -3.80 -0.88 18.41
CA LEU A 107 -4.10 0.54 18.28
C LEU A 107 -5.60 0.72 18.06
N SER A 108 -6.18 1.75 18.69
CA SER A 108 -7.53 2.17 18.32
C SER A 108 -7.58 2.46 16.82
N ARG A 109 -8.70 2.15 16.17
CA ARG A 109 -8.89 2.44 14.73
C ARG A 109 -8.57 3.90 14.40
N ARG A 110 -8.95 4.83 15.27
CA ARG A 110 -8.63 6.26 15.10
C ARG A 110 -7.12 6.47 15.04
N ALA A 111 -6.36 5.89 15.96
CA ALA A 111 -4.90 5.96 15.93
C ALA A 111 -4.31 5.33 14.67
N VAL A 112 -4.80 4.15 14.26
CA VAL A 112 -4.38 3.49 13.01
C VAL A 112 -4.61 4.38 11.79
N ARG A 113 -5.80 4.96 11.65
CA ARG A 113 -6.13 5.87 10.54
C ARG A 113 -5.31 7.15 10.59
N THR A 114 -5.09 7.73 11.77
CA THR A 114 -4.24 8.92 11.93
C THR A 114 -2.80 8.64 11.51
N ILE A 115 -2.22 7.51 11.95
CA ILE A 115 -0.87 7.11 11.56
C ILE A 115 -0.81 6.84 10.06
N TYR A 116 -1.78 6.09 9.52
CA TYR A 116 -1.78 5.74 8.11
C TYR A 116 -1.96 6.98 7.22
N ASN A 117 -3.00 7.78 7.42
CA ASN A 117 -3.28 8.93 6.57
C ASN A 117 -2.33 10.12 6.84
N GLY A 118 -2.09 10.41 8.11
CA GLY A 118 -1.34 11.60 8.54
C GLY A 118 0.18 11.45 8.38
N LEU A 119 0.72 10.26 8.69
CA LEU A 119 2.16 10.02 8.58
C LEU A 119 2.50 9.27 7.30
N PHE A 120 1.94 8.08 7.09
CA PHE A 120 2.37 7.23 5.99
C PHE A 120 2.04 7.80 4.61
N VAL A 121 0.78 8.14 4.33
CA VAL A 121 0.39 8.67 3.02
C VAL A 121 1.13 9.99 2.74
N ALA A 122 1.26 10.87 3.74
CA ALA A 122 2.00 12.12 3.60
C ALA A 122 3.46 11.89 3.19
N CYS A 123 4.19 11.01 3.89
CA CYS A 123 5.58 10.68 3.55
C CYS A 123 5.71 9.93 2.22
N ALA A 124 4.81 8.98 1.96
CA ALA A 124 4.90 8.09 0.80
C ALA A 124 4.53 8.78 -0.52
N THR A 125 3.74 9.85 -0.46
CA THR A 125 3.30 10.60 -1.65
C THR A 125 4.04 11.93 -1.82
N TYR A 126 5.08 12.16 -1.02
CA TYR A 126 5.92 13.35 -1.17
C TYR A 126 6.53 13.40 -2.57
N GLY A 127 6.33 14.53 -3.26
CA GLY A 127 6.81 14.71 -4.63
C GLY A 127 6.13 13.81 -5.65
N SER A 128 4.94 13.28 -5.38
CA SER A 128 4.25 12.34 -6.28
C SER A 128 4.07 12.87 -7.71
N SER A 129 3.96 14.18 -7.90
CA SER A 129 3.89 14.79 -9.24
C SER A 129 5.16 14.61 -10.08
N VAL A 130 6.31 14.32 -9.46
CA VAL A 130 7.60 14.10 -10.13
C VAL A 130 7.77 12.64 -10.57
N TRP A 131 7.20 11.70 -9.81
CA TRP A 131 7.44 10.27 -10.01
C TRP A 131 6.17 9.44 -10.23
N CYS A 132 4.99 10.06 -10.42
CA CYS A 132 3.73 9.34 -10.61
C CYS A 132 3.79 8.36 -11.79
N ASP A 133 4.49 8.71 -12.85
CA ASP A 133 4.60 7.85 -14.03
C ASP A 133 5.35 6.55 -13.71
N ALA A 134 6.22 6.55 -12.71
CA ALA A 134 6.88 5.32 -12.26
C ALA A 134 5.87 4.29 -11.72
N VAL A 135 4.73 4.71 -11.15
CA VAL A 135 3.73 3.79 -10.58
C VAL A 135 2.73 3.25 -11.60
N THR A 136 2.75 3.75 -12.84
CA THR A 136 1.92 3.19 -13.92
C THR A 136 2.49 1.85 -14.39
N THR A 137 3.81 1.69 -14.32
CA THR A 137 4.52 0.44 -14.62
C THR A 137 4.20 -0.66 -13.62
N VAL A 138 4.21 -1.93 -14.06
CA VAL A 138 3.97 -3.10 -13.19
C VAL A 138 4.99 -3.15 -12.04
N VAL A 139 6.26 -2.87 -12.33
CA VAL A 139 7.35 -2.93 -11.33
C VAL A 139 7.22 -1.81 -10.29
N GLY A 140 7.00 -0.57 -10.72
CA GLY A 140 6.84 0.55 -9.80
C GLY A 140 5.59 0.43 -8.95
N ARG A 141 4.47 0.00 -9.55
CA ARG A 141 3.23 -0.32 -8.82
C ARG A 141 3.48 -1.34 -7.72
N LYS A 142 4.12 -2.49 -8.04
CA LYS A 142 4.46 -3.53 -7.07
C LYS A 142 5.32 -2.98 -5.91
N LYS A 143 6.30 -2.12 -6.19
CA LYS A 143 7.18 -1.54 -5.16
C LYS A 143 6.43 -0.58 -4.22
N VAL A 144 5.55 0.26 -4.76
CA VAL A 144 4.74 1.19 -3.97
C VAL A 144 3.71 0.46 -3.12
N LEU A 145 3.02 -0.54 -3.68
CA LEU A 145 2.11 -1.41 -2.92
C LEU A 145 2.85 -2.22 -1.84
N ALA A 146 4.10 -2.63 -2.07
CA ALA A 146 4.92 -3.26 -1.04
C ALA A 146 5.27 -2.30 0.12
N CYS A 147 5.40 -0.99 -0.13
CA CYS A 147 5.55 0.01 0.93
C CYS A 147 4.26 0.11 1.76
N GLN A 148 3.11 0.19 1.09
CA GLN A 148 1.78 0.20 1.73
C GLN A 148 1.55 -1.03 2.60
N ARG A 149 1.86 -2.22 2.07
CA ARG A 149 1.70 -3.49 2.77
C ARG A 149 2.41 -3.50 4.12
N VAL A 150 3.66 -3.04 4.19
CA VAL A 150 4.44 -3.02 5.43
C VAL A 150 3.75 -2.16 6.48
N THR A 151 3.25 -0.98 6.11
CA THR A 151 2.54 -0.08 7.01
C THR A 151 1.23 -0.70 7.52
N MET A 152 0.42 -1.26 6.63
CA MET A 152 -0.87 -1.88 7.00
C MET A 152 -0.66 -3.07 7.94
N MET A 153 0.31 -3.94 7.62
CA MET A 153 0.72 -5.05 8.49
C MET A 153 1.13 -4.56 9.88
N GLY A 154 1.76 -3.38 9.98
CA GLY A 154 2.18 -2.76 11.23
C GLY A 154 1.03 -2.36 12.15
N CYS A 155 -0.10 -1.95 11.56
CA CYS A 155 -1.17 -1.28 12.28
C CYS A 155 -2.48 -2.09 12.37
N MET A 156 -2.55 -3.25 11.73
CA MET A 156 -3.78 -4.06 11.68
C MET A 156 -3.60 -5.41 12.41
N PRO A 157 -4.64 -5.91 13.09
CA PRO A 157 -4.62 -7.22 13.74
C PRO A 157 -4.91 -8.33 12.71
N VAL A 158 -3.96 -8.55 11.79
CA VAL A 158 -4.07 -9.54 10.71
C VAL A 158 -2.80 -10.39 10.57
N CYS A 159 -2.94 -11.59 10.03
CA CYS A 159 -1.79 -12.46 9.71
C CYS A 159 -0.90 -11.87 8.60
N ARG A 160 0.39 -12.23 8.64
CA ARG A 160 1.38 -11.83 7.62
C ARG A 160 1.05 -12.31 6.20
N THR A 161 0.17 -13.29 6.09
CA THR A 161 -0.26 -13.93 4.84
C THR A 161 -1.43 -13.24 4.17
N VAL A 162 -2.17 -12.38 4.88
CA VAL A 162 -3.34 -11.68 4.32
C VAL A 162 -2.92 -10.83 3.14
N SER A 163 -3.69 -10.83 2.05
CA SER A 163 -3.36 -10.09 0.82
C SER A 163 -3.32 -8.58 1.04
N THR A 164 -2.65 -7.86 0.14
CA THR A 164 -2.56 -6.39 0.25
C THR A 164 -3.93 -5.76 -0.02
N GLU A 165 -4.68 -6.37 -0.93
CA GLU A 165 -6.02 -6.00 -1.37
C GLU A 165 -7.04 -6.15 -0.23
N ALA A 166 -7.02 -7.29 0.49
CA ALA A 166 -7.89 -7.47 1.65
C ALA A 166 -7.56 -6.46 2.76
N MET A 167 -6.27 -6.18 3.01
CA MET A 167 -5.87 -5.16 4.00
C MET A 167 -6.33 -3.74 3.61
N GLN A 168 -6.25 -3.37 2.34
CA GLN A 168 -6.74 -2.08 1.83
C GLN A 168 -8.23 -1.91 2.16
N VAL A 169 -9.04 -2.94 1.89
CA VAL A 169 -10.48 -2.93 2.15
C VAL A 169 -10.78 -2.92 3.65
N LEU A 170 -10.16 -3.81 4.43
CA LEU A 170 -10.36 -3.89 5.88
C LEU A 170 -9.96 -2.62 6.64
N LEU A 171 -8.98 -1.88 6.13
CA LEU A 171 -8.56 -0.58 6.66
C LEU A 171 -9.34 0.61 6.07
N GLY A 172 -10.01 0.40 4.94
CA GLY A 172 -10.73 1.45 4.20
C GLY A 172 -9.79 2.48 3.59
N VAL A 173 -8.71 2.03 2.95
CA VAL A 173 -7.71 2.89 2.30
C VAL A 173 -7.45 2.41 0.87
N PRO A 174 -7.39 3.33 -0.11
CA PRO A 174 -7.20 2.94 -1.49
C PRO A 174 -5.78 2.38 -1.73
N PRO A 175 -5.56 1.61 -2.80
CA PRO A 175 -4.23 1.29 -3.29
C PRO A 175 -3.35 2.54 -3.41
N LEU A 176 -2.14 2.49 -2.85
CA LEU A 176 -1.29 3.68 -2.76
C LEU A 176 -0.93 4.25 -4.15
N ASP A 177 -0.83 3.41 -5.18
CA ASP A 177 -0.59 3.88 -6.55
C ASP A 177 -1.75 4.75 -7.09
N LEU A 178 -2.99 4.45 -6.71
CA LEU A 178 -4.15 5.29 -7.05
C LEU A 178 -4.11 6.62 -6.29
N GLU A 179 -3.75 6.61 -5.00
CA GLU A 179 -3.60 7.83 -4.20
C GLU A 179 -2.46 8.72 -4.71
N VAL A 180 -1.35 8.12 -5.18
CA VAL A 180 -0.24 8.82 -5.85
C VAL A 180 -0.71 9.53 -7.12
N ARG A 181 -1.43 8.83 -8.01
CA ARG A 181 -2.03 9.42 -9.22
C ARG A 181 -2.95 10.58 -8.86
N ARG A 182 -3.83 10.37 -7.87
CA ARG A 182 -4.78 11.39 -7.40
C ARG A 182 -4.09 12.67 -6.96
N ARG A 183 -3.02 12.55 -6.16
CA ARG A 183 -2.24 13.70 -5.67
C ARG A 183 -1.44 14.38 -6.77
N ALA A 184 -0.89 13.63 -7.73
CA ALA A 184 -0.18 14.18 -8.86
C ALA A 184 -1.10 15.02 -9.76
N VAL A 185 -2.28 14.49 -10.12
CA VAL A 185 -3.28 15.22 -10.93
C VAL A 185 -3.77 16.46 -10.18
N LEU A 186 -4.10 16.32 -8.89
CA LEU A 186 -4.53 17.48 -8.07
C LEU A 186 -3.45 18.56 -8.00
N PHE A 187 -2.17 18.19 -7.94
CA PHE A 187 -1.05 19.13 -7.97
C PHE A 187 -1.00 19.87 -9.32
N LYS A 188 -1.12 19.15 -10.44
CA LYS A 188 -1.14 19.75 -11.78
C LYS A 188 -2.27 20.76 -11.93
N VAL A 189 -3.50 20.38 -11.54
CA VAL A 189 -4.67 21.28 -11.55
C VAL A 189 -4.41 22.55 -10.71
N LYS A 190 -3.92 22.40 -9.48
CA LYS A 190 -3.62 23.56 -8.60
C LYS A 190 -2.56 24.50 -9.17
N ARG A 191 -1.61 23.96 -9.95
CA ARG A 191 -0.51 24.71 -10.55
C ARG A 191 -0.80 25.15 -11.99
N ARG A 192 -2.00 24.87 -12.51
CA ARG A 192 -2.38 25.12 -13.91
C ARG A 192 -1.39 24.49 -14.90
N ILE A 193 -0.92 23.30 -14.57
CA ILE A 193 -0.11 22.46 -15.46
C ILE A 193 -1.08 21.63 -16.29
N PRO A 194 -0.95 21.60 -17.63
CA PRO A 194 -1.78 20.76 -18.49
C PRO A 194 -1.75 19.29 -18.08
N LEU A 195 -2.92 18.65 -18.13
CA LEU A 195 -3.05 17.21 -17.91
C LEU A 195 -2.71 16.48 -19.23
N LEU A 196 -2.00 15.37 -19.11
CA LEU A 196 -1.63 14.53 -20.25
C LEU A 196 -2.76 13.54 -20.57
N GLN A 197 -2.83 13.09 -21.83
CA GLN A 197 -3.78 12.07 -22.25
C GLN A 197 -3.66 10.81 -21.37
N GLY A 198 -4.80 10.27 -20.92
CA GLY A 198 -4.85 9.12 -20.03
C GLY A 198 -4.71 9.44 -18.54
N GLU A 199 -4.43 10.70 -18.18
CA GLU A 199 -4.58 11.16 -16.79
C GLU A 199 -6.06 11.38 -16.44
N TRP A 200 -6.41 11.19 -15.16
CA TRP A 200 -7.76 11.48 -14.73
C TRP A 200 -8.09 12.96 -14.95
N LEU A 201 -9.30 13.22 -15.42
CA LEU A 201 -9.83 14.55 -15.76
C LEU A 201 -9.17 15.22 -16.97
N ALA A 202 -8.30 14.55 -17.73
CA ALA A 202 -7.68 15.12 -18.93
C ALA A 202 -8.73 15.54 -19.99
N ASP A 203 -9.83 14.79 -20.12
CA ASP A 203 -10.91 15.08 -21.09
C ASP A 203 -11.95 16.08 -20.55
N ARG A 204 -11.69 16.72 -19.41
CA ARG A 204 -12.61 17.69 -18.80
C ARG A 204 -12.01 19.09 -18.85
N ASN A 205 -12.88 20.10 -18.95
CA ASN A 205 -12.46 21.49 -18.78
C ASN A 205 -12.20 21.77 -17.29
N VAL A 206 -11.02 21.39 -16.79
CA VAL A 206 -10.64 21.57 -15.38
C VAL A 206 -10.48 23.04 -14.97
N GLU A 207 -10.30 23.96 -15.92
CA GLU A 207 -10.15 25.39 -15.66
C GLU A 207 -11.48 26.05 -15.30
N SER A 208 -12.58 25.59 -15.91
CA SER A 208 -13.93 26.04 -15.54
C SER A 208 -14.46 25.36 -14.28
N LEU A 209 -13.85 24.25 -13.85
CA LEU A 209 -14.22 23.52 -12.64
C LEU A 209 -13.55 24.10 -11.40
N GLY A 210 -14.35 24.38 -10.36
CA GLY A 210 -13.81 24.75 -9.05
C GLY A 210 -12.96 23.62 -8.44
N LEU A 211 -11.92 23.98 -7.68
CA LEU A 211 -10.98 23.01 -7.07
C LEU A 211 -11.67 21.97 -6.16
N SER A 212 -12.77 22.34 -5.50
CA SER A 212 -13.60 21.42 -4.71
C SER A 212 -14.23 20.33 -5.57
N VAL A 213 -14.75 20.69 -6.74
CA VAL A 213 -15.35 19.77 -7.72
C VAL A 213 -14.27 18.83 -8.25
N CYS A 214 -13.11 19.36 -8.64
CA CYS A 214 -11.98 18.53 -9.09
C CYS A 214 -11.55 17.51 -8.03
N LYS A 215 -11.48 17.90 -6.75
CA LYS A 215 -11.18 16.95 -5.65
C LYS A 215 -12.23 15.85 -5.55
N LYS A 216 -13.51 16.18 -5.68
CA LYS A 216 -14.62 15.21 -5.63
C LYS A 216 -14.52 14.21 -6.79
N LEU A 217 -14.40 14.70 -8.02
CA LEU A 217 -14.26 13.86 -9.21
C LEU A 217 -13.03 12.94 -9.12
N LEU A 218 -11.90 13.46 -8.63
CA LEU A 218 -10.71 12.64 -8.43
C LEU A 218 -10.91 11.53 -7.39
N ASN A 219 -11.66 11.79 -6.32
CA ASN A 219 -12.00 10.75 -5.34
C ASN A 219 -12.92 9.69 -5.97
N GLU A 220 -13.88 10.08 -6.80
CA GLU A 220 -14.75 9.16 -7.54
C GLU A 220 -13.93 8.28 -8.50
N CYS A 221 -12.95 8.84 -9.21
CA CYS A 221 -12.02 8.07 -10.04
C CYS A 221 -11.22 7.05 -9.21
N VAL A 222 -10.72 7.44 -8.03
CA VAL A 222 -10.01 6.49 -7.14
C VAL A 222 -10.91 5.36 -6.69
N VAL A 223 -12.14 5.67 -6.25
CA VAL A 223 -13.10 4.66 -5.79
C VAL A 223 -13.48 3.71 -6.92
N SER A 224 -13.75 4.24 -8.11
CA SER A 224 -14.08 3.43 -9.30
C SER A 224 -12.95 2.46 -9.67
N ASP A 225 -11.72 2.96 -9.85
CA ASP A 225 -10.56 2.12 -10.17
C ASP A 225 -10.28 1.10 -9.05
N TRP A 226 -10.51 1.47 -7.77
CA TRP A 226 -10.32 0.57 -6.64
C TRP A 226 -11.38 -0.53 -6.60
N GLN A 227 -12.65 -0.20 -6.81
CA GLN A 227 -13.75 -1.16 -6.84
C GLN A 227 -13.54 -2.19 -7.94
N VAL A 228 -13.20 -1.77 -9.16
CA VAL A 228 -12.87 -2.68 -10.27
C VAL A 228 -11.75 -3.65 -9.89
N ARG A 229 -10.68 -3.16 -9.25
CA ARG A 229 -9.58 -4.02 -8.77
C ARG A 229 -10.04 -5.00 -7.69
N TRP A 230 -10.97 -4.59 -6.84
CA TRP A 230 -11.47 -5.43 -5.76
C TRP A 230 -12.38 -6.55 -6.25
N ASP A 231 -13.25 -6.23 -7.20
CA ASP A 231 -14.18 -7.16 -7.84
C ASP A 231 -13.44 -8.22 -8.67
N THR A 232 -12.35 -7.81 -9.35
CA THR A 232 -11.60 -8.68 -10.28
C THR A 232 -10.42 -9.41 -9.65
N SER A 233 -9.99 -9.02 -8.44
CA SER A 233 -8.84 -9.65 -7.80
C SER A 233 -9.12 -11.11 -7.43
N LEU A 234 -8.12 -11.97 -7.63
CA LEU A 234 -8.16 -13.36 -7.14
C LEU A 234 -7.79 -13.46 -5.65
N ASN A 235 -7.30 -12.37 -5.05
CA ASN A 235 -6.85 -12.35 -3.67
C ASN A 235 -7.94 -11.82 -2.73
N GLY A 236 -7.97 -12.29 -1.48
CA GLY A 236 -8.89 -11.76 -0.45
C GLY A 236 -10.36 -12.14 -0.64
N ARG A 237 -10.65 -13.27 -1.30
CA ARG A 237 -12.02 -13.65 -1.65
C ARG A 237 -12.91 -13.91 -0.44
N ASP A 238 -12.36 -14.44 0.65
CA ASP A 238 -13.09 -14.55 1.92
C ASP A 238 -13.53 -13.17 2.43
N THR A 239 -12.62 -12.19 2.43
CA THR A 239 -12.95 -10.80 2.80
C THR A 239 -13.99 -10.20 1.87
N TYR A 240 -13.96 -10.52 0.57
CA TYR A 240 -14.95 -10.05 -0.40
C TYR A 240 -16.36 -10.56 -0.09
N ARG A 241 -16.50 -11.76 0.51
CA ARG A 241 -17.82 -12.27 0.94
C ARG A 241 -18.45 -11.38 2.02
N TYR A 242 -17.63 -10.75 2.86
CA TYR A 242 -18.06 -9.82 3.91
C TYR A 242 -18.17 -8.37 3.44
N ILE A 243 -17.20 -7.89 2.65
CA ILE A 243 -17.07 -6.48 2.25
C ILE A 243 -16.86 -6.42 0.73
N ARG A 244 -17.96 -6.21 -0.01
CA ARG A 244 -17.92 -6.05 -1.47
C ARG A 244 -17.64 -4.62 -1.90
N ASP A 245 -18.16 -3.64 -1.15
CA ASP A 245 -17.99 -2.22 -1.43
C ASP A 245 -16.74 -1.69 -0.74
N VAL A 246 -15.78 -1.17 -1.51
CA VAL A 246 -14.53 -0.61 -0.99
C VAL A 246 -14.74 0.63 -0.11
N THR A 247 -15.89 1.30 -0.24
CA THR A 247 -16.25 2.47 0.56
C THR A 247 -16.86 2.12 1.92
N PHE A 248 -17.23 0.85 2.15
CA PHE A 248 -17.86 0.35 3.37
C PHE A 248 -17.14 0.81 4.65
N VAL A 249 -15.82 0.64 4.72
CA VAL A 249 -15.04 1.01 5.91
C VAL A 249 -14.92 2.53 6.07
N GLY A 250 -15.03 3.27 4.97
CA GLY A 250 -15.11 4.74 4.97
C GLY A 250 -16.42 5.25 5.58
N SER A 251 -17.55 4.61 5.27
CA SER A 251 -18.88 4.95 5.80
C SER A 251 -19.15 4.37 7.19
N ARG A 252 -18.33 3.42 7.65
CA ARG A 252 -18.42 2.78 8.98
C ARG A 252 -17.21 3.13 9.87
N PRO A 253 -17.19 4.31 10.50
CA PRO A 253 -16.08 4.71 11.38
C PRO A 253 -15.95 3.81 12.61
N ASP A 254 -17.05 3.19 13.03
CA ASP A 254 -17.21 2.30 14.19
C ASP A 254 -16.79 0.85 13.92
N PHE A 255 -16.70 0.44 12.65
CA PHE A 255 -16.27 -0.92 12.30
C PHE A 255 -14.91 -1.21 12.95
N GLY A 256 -14.65 -2.45 13.33
CA GLY A 256 -13.43 -2.81 14.05
C GLY A 256 -13.39 -4.30 14.30
N PHE A 257 -12.20 -4.89 14.25
CA PHE A 257 -12.04 -6.31 14.46
C PHE A 257 -10.76 -6.59 15.25
N ASN A 258 -10.83 -7.61 16.11
CA ASN A 258 -9.66 -8.17 16.78
C ASN A 258 -9.00 -9.24 15.89
N LEU A 259 -7.86 -9.78 16.32
CA LEU A 259 -7.11 -10.76 15.53
C LEU A 259 -7.94 -12.02 15.19
N SER A 260 -8.72 -12.52 16.15
CA SER A 260 -9.58 -13.69 15.96
C SER A 260 -10.66 -13.45 14.91
N LEU A 261 -11.35 -12.30 14.95
CA LEU A 261 -12.31 -11.94 13.90
C LEU A 261 -11.58 -11.71 12.56
N GLY A 262 -10.36 -11.17 12.60
CA GLY A 262 -9.49 -11.08 11.43
C GLY A 262 -9.24 -12.43 10.76
N PHE A 263 -9.15 -13.52 11.53
CA PHE A 263 -9.02 -14.87 10.96
C PHE A 263 -10.26 -15.30 10.18
N LEU A 264 -11.45 -15.01 10.70
CA LEU A 264 -12.71 -15.31 10.01
C LEU A 264 -12.88 -14.44 8.76
N LEU A 265 -12.63 -13.14 8.88
CA LEU A 265 -12.81 -12.18 7.78
C LEU A 265 -11.84 -12.40 6.61
N THR A 266 -10.74 -13.08 6.83
CA THR A 266 -9.70 -13.24 5.81
C THR A 266 -9.49 -14.69 5.39
N GLY A 267 -10.00 -15.67 6.14
CA GLY A 267 -9.67 -17.09 5.96
C GLY A 267 -8.21 -17.42 6.25
N HIS A 268 -7.41 -16.45 6.72
CA HIS A 268 -6.02 -16.63 7.09
C HIS A 268 -5.89 -16.72 8.61
N GLY A 269 -5.08 -17.63 9.13
CA GLY A 269 -4.89 -17.68 10.58
C GLY A 269 -4.40 -19.03 11.06
N SER A 270 -4.94 -19.42 12.21
CA SER A 270 -4.62 -20.68 12.86
C SER A 270 -5.54 -21.82 12.44
N LEU A 271 -6.41 -21.65 11.44
CA LEU A 271 -7.35 -22.67 10.98
C LEU A 271 -6.63 -23.80 10.21
N ASN A 272 -6.96 -25.06 10.47
CA ASN A 272 -6.24 -26.22 9.93
C ASN A 272 -6.27 -26.26 8.40
N ALA A 273 -7.39 -25.99 7.75
CA ALA A 273 -7.46 -25.94 6.28
C ALA A 273 -6.42 -24.95 5.70
N PHE A 274 -6.31 -23.76 6.33
CA PHE A 274 -5.35 -22.74 5.95
C PHE A 274 -3.89 -23.14 6.24
N LEU A 275 -3.63 -23.74 7.39
CA LEU A 275 -2.30 -24.19 7.81
C LEU A 275 -1.79 -25.36 6.96
N HIS A 276 -2.67 -26.33 6.66
CA HIS A 276 -2.37 -27.49 5.83
C HIS A 276 -2.01 -27.08 4.39
N GLN A 277 -2.76 -26.16 3.78
CA GLN A 277 -2.42 -25.59 2.47
C GLN A 277 -0.98 -25.01 2.42
N ARG A 278 -0.45 -24.61 3.57
CA ARG A 278 0.91 -24.05 3.74
C ARG A 278 1.91 -25.02 4.32
N ARG A 279 1.55 -26.29 4.52
CA ARG A 279 2.39 -27.33 5.12
C ARG A 279 2.86 -26.96 6.53
N LEU A 280 1.98 -26.33 7.30
CA LEU A 280 2.18 -25.96 8.70
C LEU A 280 1.33 -26.79 9.66
N SER A 281 0.49 -27.67 9.12
CA SER A 281 -0.34 -28.65 9.83
C SER A 281 -0.37 -29.93 9.00
N ASP A 282 -0.38 -31.08 9.65
CA ASP A 282 -0.46 -32.40 9.00
C ASP A 282 -1.89 -32.76 8.58
N THR A 283 -2.89 -32.02 9.07
CA THR A 283 -4.31 -32.21 8.73
C THR A 283 -4.98 -30.89 8.40
N GLN A 284 -5.96 -30.96 7.50
CA GLN A 284 -6.90 -29.87 7.20
C GLN A 284 -8.22 -29.99 7.98
N GLU A 285 -8.45 -31.11 8.65
CA GLU A 285 -9.70 -31.42 9.34
C GLU A 285 -9.90 -30.58 10.60
N CYS A 286 -11.16 -30.32 10.93
CA CYS A 286 -11.53 -29.72 12.20
C CYS A 286 -11.48 -30.75 13.32
N HIS A 287 -11.24 -30.28 14.55
CA HIS A 287 -11.25 -31.11 15.76
C HIS A 287 -12.61 -31.81 16.02
N CYS A 288 -13.70 -31.37 15.36
CA CYS A 288 -14.99 -32.04 15.40
C CYS A 288 -15.07 -33.29 14.50
N GLY A 289 -14.12 -33.49 13.59
CA GLY A 289 -14.05 -34.62 12.65
C GLY A 289 -15.01 -34.58 11.46
N LEU A 290 -15.84 -33.53 11.30
CA LEU A 290 -16.91 -33.52 10.29
C LEU A 290 -16.52 -32.88 8.94
N SER A 291 -15.54 -31.98 8.92
CA SER A 291 -15.16 -31.24 7.72
C SER A 291 -13.78 -30.61 7.85
N GLU A 292 -13.30 -30.00 6.77
CA GLU A 292 -12.13 -29.13 6.79
C GLU A 292 -12.36 -27.93 7.72
N GLU A 293 -11.36 -27.57 8.53
CA GLU A 293 -11.46 -26.44 9.44
C GLU A 293 -11.31 -25.11 8.68
N THR A 294 -12.38 -24.70 7.99
CA THR A 294 -12.48 -23.39 7.33
C THR A 294 -13.12 -22.37 8.27
N TRP A 295 -13.03 -21.08 7.92
CA TRP A 295 -13.74 -20.04 8.67
C TRP A 295 -15.26 -20.23 8.59
N GLU A 296 -15.75 -20.72 7.45
CA GLU A 296 -17.18 -20.96 7.20
C GLU A 296 -17.64 -22.12 8.08
N HIS A 297 -16.89 -23.22 8.15
CA HIS A 297 -17.20 -24.31 9.06
C HIS A 297 -17.26 -23.85 10.52
N VAL A 298 -16.23 -23.14 11.00
CA VAL A 298 -16.19 -22.65 12.40
C VAL A 298 -17.37 -21.72 12.71
N LEU A 299 -17.61 -20.74 11.84
CA LEU A 299 -18.65 -19.73 12.05
C LEU A 299 -20.07 -20.29 11.87
N CYS A 300 -20.27 -21.20 10.92
CA CYS A 300 -21.59 -21.54 10.42
C CYS A 300 -22.10 -22.94 10.80
N GLU A 301 -21.22 -23.92 10.98
CA GLU A 301 -21.62 -25.34 10.96
C GLU A 301 -21.09 -26.17 12.13
N CYS A 302 -19.85 -25.93 12.56
CA CYS A 302 -19.12 -26.77 13.50
C CYS A 302 -19.88 -27.02 14.83
N PRO A 303 -20.16 -28.26 15.23
CA PRO A 303 -20.90 -28.56 16.45
C PRO A 303 -20.12 -28.16 17.71
N SER A 304 -18.78 -28.18 17.67
CA SER A 304 -17.93 -27.77 18.80
C SER A 304 -18.05 -26.30 19.20
N TYR A 305 -18.72 -25.48 18.39
CA TYR A 305 -18.98 -24.06 18.64
C TYR A 305 -20.47 -23.70 18.56
N GLU A 306 -21.37 -24.69 18.56
CA GLU A 306 -22.82 -24.48 18.43
C GLU A 306 -23.38 -23.61 19.57
N ASP A 307 -22.96 -23.88 20.81
CA ASP A 307 -23.33 -23.12 22.01
C ASP A 307 -22.89 -21.65 21.98
N LEU A 308 -21.86 -21.32 21.19
CA LEU A 308 -21.37 -19.95 21.02
C LEU A 308 -22.03 -19.24 19.82
N ARG A 309 -22.67 -19.99 18.92
CA ARG A 309 -23.11 -19.51 17.60
C ARG A 309 -24.52 -18.96 17.66
N SER A 310 -24.74 -17.82 17.03
CA SER A 310 -26.07 -17.30 16.75
C SER A 310 -26.13 -16.69 15.35
N LEU A 311 -26.45 -17.51 14.34
CA LEU A 311 -26.40 -17.09 12.93
C LEU A 311 -27.31 -15.90 12.62
N SER A 312 -28.54 -15.92 13.12
CA SER A 312 -29.49 -14.83 12.95
C SER A 312 -28.98 -13.52 13.58
N ALA A 313 -28.43 -13.60 14.80
CA ALA A 313 -27.86 -12.45 15.49
C ALA A 313 -26.61 -11.92 14.78
N PHE A 314 -25.81 -12.80 14.17
CA PHE A 314 -24.66 -12.43 13.35
C PHE A 314 -25.08 -11.89 11.97
N GLY A 315 -26.35 -11.97 11.57
CA GLY A 315 -26.77 -11.59 10.21
C GLY A 315 -26.28 -12.57 9.13
N VAL A 316 -26.00 -13.81 9.51
CA VAL A 316 -25.64 -14.91 8.60
C VAL A 316 -26.90 -15.67 8.21
N ARG A 317 -27.10 -15.89 6.92
CA ARG A 317 -28.26 -16.63 6.39
C ARG A 317 -27.79 -17.83 5.60
N GLN A 318 -28.42 -18.98 5.83
CA GLN A 318 -28.23 -20.14 4.98
C GLN A 318 -28.88 -19.87 3.62
N VAL A 319 -28.14 -20.15 2.55
CA VAL A 319 -28.60 -20.02 1.16
C VAL A 319 -28.29 -21.32 0.41
N ARG A 320 -28.82 -21.48 -0.79
CA ARG A 320 -28.51 -22.65 -1.61
C ARG A 320 -27.01 -22.71 -1.87
N GLY A 321 -26.35 -23.77 -1.36
CA GLY A 321 -24.92 -24.01 -1.57
C GLY A 321 -23.97 -23.30 -0.61
N GLY A 322 -24.43 -22.76 0.53
CA GLY A 322 -23.55 -22.23 1.57
C GLY A 322 -24.21 -21.14 2.44
N PHE A 323 -23.41 -20.17 2.87
CA PHE A 323 -23.87 -19.08 3.74
C PHE A 323 -23.66 -17.68 3.12
N ASP A 324 -24.68 -16.84 3.23
CA ASP A 324 -24.62 -15.41 2.98
C ASP A 324 -24.18 -14.67 4.25
N VAL A 325 -22.97 -14.11 4.21
CA VAL A 325 -22.37 -13.30 5.28
C VAL A 325 -22.32 -11.81 4.95
N SER A 326 -22.97 -11.37 3.87
CA SER A 326 -22.93 -9.96 3.43
C SER A 326 -23.49 -8.97 4.47
N GLN A 327 -24.36 -9.46 5.36
CA GLN A 327 -24.99 -8.69 6.43
C GLN A 327 -24.25 -8.82 7.77
N ALA A 328 -23.16 -9.58 7.82
CA ALA A 328 -22.45 -9.88 9.05
C ALA A 328 -21.78 -8.64 9.67
N LEU A 329 -21.41 -7.67 8.84
CA LEU A 329 -20.76 -6.44 9.29
C LEU A 329 -21.65 -5.20 9.19
N SER A 330 -22.94 -5.36 8.90
CA SER A 330 -23.81 -4.22 8.57
C SER A 330 -24.26 -3.39 9.78
N THR A 331 -24.09 -3.86 11.02
CA THR A 331 -24.38 -3.08 12.24
C THR A 331 -23.26 -3.21 13.28
N SER A 332 -23.16 -2.23 14.17
CA SER A 332 -22.13 -2.20 15.22
C SER A 332 -22.30 -3.38 16.18
N ASP A 333 -23.56 -3.72 16.49
CA ASP A 333 -23.90 -4.86 17.33
C ASP A 333 -23.49 -6.19 16.71
N ARG A 334 -23.72 -6.39 15.40
CA ARG A 334 -23.27 -7.60 14.70
C ARG A 334 -21.75 -7.74 14.71
N VAL A 335 -21.04 -6.63 14.46
CA VAL A 335 -19.58 -6.59 14.55
C VAL A 335 -19.10 -6.93 15.96
N ARG A 336 -19.76 -6.40 17.01
CA ARG A 336 -19.45 -6.72 18.41
C ARG A 336 -19.65 -8.20 18.71
N LEU A 337 -20.82 -8.74 18.37
CA LEU A 337 -21.18 -10.15 18.58
C LEU A 337 -20.22 -11.10 17.84
N LEU A 338 -19.84 -10.78 16.60
CA LEU A 338 -18.85 -11.55 15.85
C LEU A 338 -17.45 -11.48 16.46
N ASN A 339 -17.05 -10.33 17.01
CA ASN A 339 -15.79 -10.20 17.72
C ASN A 339 -15.77 -11.07 18.99
N GLU A 340 -16.87 -11.11 19.73
CA GLU A 340 -17.06 -11.94 20.93
C GLU A 340 -17.02 -13.43 20.57
N PHE A 341 -17.82 -13.84 19.57
CA PHE A 341 -17.81 -15.21 19.04
C PHE A 341 -16.40 -15.64 18.63
N ALA A 342 -15.72 -14.83 17.80
CA ALA A 342 -14.39 -15.18 17.33
C ALA A 342 -13.38 -15.30 18.49
N ARG A 343 -13.43 -14.42 19.49
CA ARG A 343 -12.57 -14.56 20.68
C ARG A 343 -12.80 -15.88 21.39
N SER A 344 -14.06 -16.20 21.68
CA SER A 344 -14.43 -17.43 22.40
C SER A 344 -14.12 -18.70 21.60
N ALA A 345 -14.44 -18.72 20.30
CA ALA A 345 -14.17 -19.86 19.42
C ALA A 345 -12.66 -20.13 19.32
N PHE A 346 -11.83 -19.11 19.08
CA PHE A 346 -10.38 -19.30 18.99
C PHE A 346 -9.71 -19.54 20.36
N ALA A 347 -10.31 -19.10 21.47
CA ALA A 347 -9.87 -19.49 22.81
C ALA A 347 -10.13 -20.98 23.07
N ARG A 348 -11.35 -21.46 22.80
CA ARG A 348 -11.70 -22.88 22.89
C ARG A 348 -10.85 -23.73 21.96
N ARG A 349 -10.63 -23.29 20.73
CA ARG A 349 -9.76 -23.98 19.77
C ARG A 349 -8.35 -24.20 20.30
N ARG A 350 -7.73 -23.21 20.95
CA ARG A 350 -6.40 -23.38 21.56
C ARG A 350 -6.39 -24.50 22.59
N VAL A 351 -7.42 -24.61 23.42
CA VAL A 351 -7.57 -25.69 24.41
C VAL A 351 -7.66 -27.04 23.70
N LEU A 352 -8.51 -27.17 22.68
CA LEU A 352 -8.66 -28.41 21.89
C LEU A 352 -7.34 -28.84 21.22
N THR A 353 -6.59 -27.90 20.66
CA THR A 353 -5.28 -28.19 20.04
C THR A 353 -4.25 -28.66 21.08
N HIS A 354 -4.26 -28.12 22.30
CA HIS A 354 -3.35 -28.57 23.36
C HIS A 354 -3.76 -29.92 23.96
N GLN A 355 -5.04 -30.28 23.94
CA GLN A 355 -5.54 -31.57 24.42
C GLN A 355 -5.33 -32.73 23.43
N GLY A 356 -5.11 -32.43 22.14
CA GLY A 356 -4.81 -33.42 21.10
C GLY A 356 -3.32 -33.78 20.94
N ILE A 357 -2.44 -33.31 21.83
CA ILE A 357 -1.03 -33.70 21.92
C ILE A 357 -0.87 -34.61 23.14
N VAL A 358 -1.39 -35.83 23.06
CA VAL A 358 -1.09 -36.94 23.99
C VAL A 358 -0.82 -38.18 23.18
#